data_AF-A0A7V7N0R8-F1
#
_entry.id   AF-A0A7V7N0R8-F1
#
_cell.length_a   1.000
_cell.length_b   1.000
_cell.length_c   1.000
_cell.angle_alpha   90.00
_cell.angle_beta   90.00
_cell.angle_gamma   90.00
#
_symmetry.space_group_name_H-M   'P 1'
#
loop_
_entity.id
_entity.type
_entity.pdbx_description
1 polymer ?
#
loop_
_entity_poly.entity_id
_entity_poly.type
_entity_poly.pdbx_seq_one_letter_code
_entity_poly.pdbx_strand_id
1 'polypeptide(L)'
;MLLQPGAQKKQGFNRLDMLAYLLVFFCFNGFLGWLLFQSLPFKTDLDYWLITIYALLSLVSFYYFVVNDLLASQLKGRSMALGFLFAHGAFTFIGYAQVFQLPENMVWYISGGLLVAAYVFGAYGATRFSRYNSKTREMMRLSSETDELTGLFNR
;
A
#
# COMPACT_ATOMS: atom_id res chain seq x y z
N MET A 1 -17.82 13.89 -34.98
CA MET A 1 -16.73 13.00 -34.52
C MET A 1 -16.73 13.04 -32.99
N LEU A 2 -17.65 12.30 -32.38
CA LEU A 2 -17.87 12.28 -30.93
C LEU A 2 -17.05 11.14 -30.34
N LEU A 3 -16.02 11.48 -29.56
CA LEU A 3 -15.35 10.55 -28.67
C LEU A 3 -16.36 10.18 -27.58
N GLN A 4 -16.94 8.98 -27.66
CA GLN A 4 -17.63 8.37 -26.53
C GLN A 4 -16.68 8.39 -25.32
N PRO A 5 -17.08 8.95 -24.16
CA PRO A 5 -16.34 8.74 -22.94
C PRO A 5 -16.47 7.24 -22.63
N GLY A 6 -15.34 6.54 -22.73
CA GLY A 6 -15.26 5.10 -22.54
C GLY A 6 -15.99 4.71 -21.26
N ALA A 7 -16.97 3.83 -21.41
CA ALA A 7 -17.53 3.08 -20.31
C ALA A 7 -16.36 2.48 -19.53
N GLN A 8 -16.03 3.08 -18.38
CA GLN A 8 -15.13 2.49 -17.41
C GLN A 8 -15.76 1.16 -17.03
N LYS A 9 -15.25 0.10 -17.64
CA LYS A 9 -15.55 -1.29 -17.27
C LYS A 9 -15.26 -1.33 -15.78
N LYS A 10 -16.31 -1.38 -14.94
CA LYS A 10 -16.19 -1.71 -13.52
C LYS A 10 -15.56 -3.10 -13.49
N GLN A 11 -14.23 -3.16 -13.46
CA GLN A 11 -13.50 -4.38 -13.14
C GLN A 11 -13.90 -4.68 -11.70
N GLY A 12 -14.94 -5.49 -11.55
CA GLY A 12 -15.31 -6.05 -10.26
C GLY A 12 -14.09 -6.77 -9.71
N PHE A 13 -13.91 -6.69 -8.39
CA PHE A 13 -12.90 -7.43 -7.64
C PHE A 13 -12.80 -8.87 -8.17
N ASN A 14 -11.75 -9.16 -8.94
CA ASN A 14 -11.51 -10.51 -9.42
C ASN A 14 -10.90 -11.30 -8.27
N ARG A 15 -11.55 -12.41 -7.88
CA ARG A 15 -11.04 -13.31 -6.83
C ARG A 15 -9.61 -13.80 -7.12
N LEU A 16 -9.24 -13.88 -8.40
CA LEU A 16 -7.90 -14.22 -8.87
C LEU A 16 -6.84 -13.18 -8.47
N ASP A 17 -7.17 -11.89 -8.47
CA ASP A 17 -6.23 -10.83 -8.08
C ASP A 17 -5.94 -10.91 -6.57
N MET A 18 -6.97 -11.14 -5.76
CA MET A 18 -6.84 -11.39 -4.32
C MET A 18 -5.96 -12.62 -4.02
N LEU A 19 -6.11 -13.71 -4.78
CA LEU A 19 -5.25 -14.89 -4.65
C LEU A 19 -3.80 -14.58 -4.99
N ALA A 20 -3.54 -13.77 -6.02
CA ALA A 20 -2.19 -13.33 -6.34
C ALA A 20 -1.55 -12.54 -5.21
N TYR A 21 -2.29 -11.62 -4.57
CA TYR A 21 -1.79 -10.88 -3.41
C TYR A 21 -1.52 -11.78 -2.20
N LEU A 22 -2.41 -12.74 -1.92
CA LEU A 22 -2.16 -13.73 -0.87
C LEU A 22 -0.90 -14.55 -1.16
N LEU A 23 -0.68 -14.96 -2.40
CA LEU A 23 0.51 -15.67 -2.81
C LEU A 23 1.76 -14.80 -2.60
N VAL A 24 1.72 -13.52 -2.99
CA VAL A 24 2.82 -12.56 -2.74
C VAL A 24 3.11 -12.43 -1.25
N PHE A 25 2.07 -12.35 -0.41
CA PHE A 25 2.22 -12.28 1.04
C PHE A 25 2.95 -13.50 1.60
N PHE A 26 2.49 -14.71 1.26
CA PHE A 26 3.09 -15.95 1.76
C PHE A 26 4.48 -16.18 1.18
N CYS A 27 4.71 -15.88 -0.10
CA CYS A 27 6.04 -16.00 -0.70
C CYS A 27 7.02 -15.03 -0.07
N PHE A 28 6.64 -13.76 0.14
CA PHE A 28 7.53 -12.76 0.74
C PHE A 28 7.87 -13.10 2.19
N ASN A 29 6.85 -13.28 3.04
CA ASN A 29 7.05 -13.56 4.46
C ASN A 29 7.67 -14.96 4.66
N GLY A 30 7.21 -15.96 3.92
CA GLY A 30 7.74 -17.32 3.97
C GLY A 30 9.20 -17.41 3.53
N PHE A 31 9.56 -16.76 2.41
CA PHE A 31 10.95 -16.72 1.94
C PHE A 31 11.86 -15.98 2.94
N LEU A 32 11.42 -14.84 3.46
CA LEU A 32 12.20 -14.08 4.44
C LEU A 32 12.36 -14.86 5.76
N GLY A 33 11.28 -15.46 6.27
CA GLY A 33 11.32 -16.30 7.46
C GLY A 33 12.22 -17.53 7.28
N TRP A 34 12.15 -18.19 6.12
CA TRP A 34 13.04 -19.30 5.78
C TRP A 34 14.51 -18.87 5.73
N LEU A 35 14.81 -17.73 5.10
CA LEU A 35 16.16 -17.19 5.01
C LEU A 35 16.73 -16.89 6.40
N LEU A 36 15.95 -16.25 7.27
CA LEU A 36 16.37 -15.93 8.63
C LEU A 36 16.53 -17.18 9.50
N PHE A 37 15.65 -18.18 9.34
CA PHE A 37 15.76 -19.46 10.03
C PHE A 37 17.05 -20.21 9.70
N GLN A 38 17.50 -20.16 8.45
CA GLN A 38 18.74 -20.80 8.02
C GLN A 38 20.00 -20.04 8.44
N SER A 39 19.89 -18.73 8.64
CA SER A 39 21.05 -17.86 8.84
C SER A 39 21.27 -17.43 10.29
N LEU A 40 20.24 -17.41 11.12
CA LEU A 40 20.29 -16.79 12.44
C LEU A 40 19.69 -17.69 13.54
N PRO A 41 20.29 -17.70 14.74
CA PRO A 41 19.72 -18.39 15.88
C PRO A 41 18.48 -17.66 16.43
N PHE A 42 17.62 -18.43 17.09
CA PHE A 42 16.46 -17.91 17.81
C PHE A 42 16.89 -17.15 19.07
N LYS A 43 16.10 -16.13 19.44
CA LYS A 43 16.19 -15.52 20.77
C LYS A 43 15.62 -16.47 21.82
N THR A 44 16.27 -16.53 22.98
CA THR A 44 15.80 -17.30 24.14
C THR A 44 14.60 -16.63 24.81
N ASP A 45 14.63 -15.31 24.89
CA ASP A 45 13.57 -14.49 25.47
C ASP A 45 12.76 -13.82 24.35
N LEU A 46 11.55 -14.33 24.12
CA LEU A 46 10.64 -13.81 23.12
C LEU A 46 9.62 -12.88 23.76
N ASP A 47 9.59 -11.63 23.30
CA ASP A 47 8.50 -10.72 23.63
C ASP A 47 7.32 -10.95 22.68
N TYR A 48 6.41 -11.82 23.10
CA TYR A 48 5.20 -12.16 22.34
C TYR A 48 4.29 -10.96 22.09
N TRP A 49 4.33 -9.93 22.93
CA TRP A 49 3.51 -8.73 22.76
C TRP A 49 4.02 -7.90 21.59
N LEU A 50 5.33 -7.61 21.58
CA LEU A 50 5.98 -6.89 20.48
C LEU A 50 5.84 -7.66 19.15
N ILE A 51 6.03 -8.99 19.18
CA ILE A 51 5.83 -9.84 17.99
C ILE A 51 4.41 -9.67 17.44
N THR A 52 3.39 -9.75 18.30
CA THR A 52 1.98 -9.63 17.88
C THR A 52 1.69 -8.24 17.31
N ILE A 53 2.18 -7.18 17.95
CA ILE A 53 1.99 -5.79 17.48
C ILE A 53 2.59 -5.62 16.09
N TYR A 54 3.86 -6.00 15.89
CA TYR A 54 4.51 -5.82 14.59
C TYR A 54 3.93 -6.74 13.51
N ALA A 55 3.46 -7.94 13.86
CA ALA A 55 2.71 -8.80 12.94
C ALA A 55 1.39 -8.14 12.50
N LEU A 56 0.65 -7.53 13.42
CA LEU A 56 -0.60 -6.83 13.12
C LEU A 56 -0.34 -5.58 12.25
N LEU A 57 0.66 -4.76 12.59
CA LEU A 57 1.09 -3.62 11.79
C LEU A 57 1.52 -4.01 10.38
N SER A 58 2.25 -5.12 10.25
CA SER A 58 2.64 -5.69 8.97
C SER A 58 1.42 -6.12 8.15
N LEU A 59 0.46 -6.82 8.77
CA LEU A 59 -0.77 -7.27 8.12
C LEU A 59 -1.67 -6.12 7.68
N VAL A 60 -1.86 -5.12 8.54
CA VAL A 60 -2.62 -3.90 8.23
C VAL A 60 -1.97 -3.13 7.09
N SER A 61 -0.64 -2.98 7.11
CA SER A 61 0.09 -2.31 6.03
C SER A 61 -0.07 -3.07 4.71
N PHE A 62 0.00 -4.41 4.72
CA PHE A 62 -0.23 -5.21 3.54
C PHE A 62 -1.67 -5.08 3.01
N TYR A 63 -2.66 -5.07 3.90
CA TYR A 63 -4.05 -4.84 3.52
C TYR A 63 -4.22 -3.49 2.81
N TYR A 64 -3.66 -2.41 3.38
CA TYR A 64 -3.70 -1.10 2.73
C TYR A 64 -2.94 -1.08 1.41
N PHE A 65 -1.83 -1.81 1.27
CA PHE A 65 -1.16 -1.99 -0.02
C PHE A 65 -2.11 -2.60 -1.06
N VAL A 66 -2.77 -3.71 -0.75
CA VAL A 66 -3.71 -4.40 -1.67
C VAL A 66 -4.85 -3.48 -2.07
N VAL A 67 -5.50 -2.84 -1.09
CA VAL A 67 -6.61 -1.91 -1.34
C VAL A 67 -6.15 -0.75 -2.22
N ASN A 68 -5.01 -0.14 -1.90
CA ASN A 68 -4.51 1.00 -2.66
C ASN A 68 -4.02 0.61 -4.06
N ASP A 69 -3.42 -0.56 -4.29
CA ASP A 69 -3.02 -0.94 -5.65
C ASP A 69 -4.23 -1.26 -6.53
N LEU A 70 -5.22 -1.97 -5.97
CA LEU A 70 -6.49 -2.24 -6.64
C LEU A 70 -7.23 -0.95 -7.00
N LEU A 71 -7.31 0.01 -6.09
CA LEU A 71 -7.92 1.33 -6.35
C LEU A 71 -7.04 2.22 -7.25
N ALA A 72 -5.71 2.11 -7.16
CA ALA A 72 -4.77 2.90 -7.97
C ALA A 72 -4.81 2.53 -9.45
N SER A 73 -5.25 1.32 -9.81
CA SER A 73 -5.56 0.96 -11.20
C SER A 73 -6.55 1.93 -11.85
N GLN A 74 -7.43 2.55 -11.04
CA GLN A 74 -8.43 3.52 -11.49
C GLN A 74 -7.94 4.97 -11.41
N LEU A 75 -6.98 5.27 -10.53
CA LEU A 75 -6.61 6.65 -10.14
C LEU A 75 -5.16 7.06 -10.49
N LYS A 76 -4.38 6.23 -11.19
CA LYS A 76 -2.95 6.47 -11.51
C LYS A 76 -2.12 6.83 -10.25
N GLY A 77 -2.49 6.27 -9.10
CA GLY A 77 -1.95 6.62 -7.76
C GLY A 77 -1.06 5.55 -7.13
N ARG A 78 -0.39 4.71 -7.94
CA ARG A 78 0.37 3.52 -7.47
C ARG A 78 1.47 3.82 -6.44
N SER A 79 1.96 5.05 -6.36
CA SER A 79 2.97 5.43 -5.36
C SER A 79 2.49 5.27 -3.92
N MET A 80 1.19 5.46 -3.66
CA MET A 80 0.63 5.25 -2.31
C MET A 80 0.69 3.76 -1.91
N ALA A 81 0.36 2.86 -2.83
CA ALA A 81 0.46 1.42 -2.61
C ALA A 81 1.91 1.01 -2.32
N LEU A 82 2.88 1.49 -3.11
CA LEU A 82 4.31 1.23 -2.86
C LEU A 82 4.75 1.69 -1.47
N GLY A 83 4.25 2.82 -0.97
CA GLY A 83 4.50 3.27 0.40
C GLY A 83 4.08 2.24 1.45
N PHE A 84 2.89 1.67 1.31
CA PHE A 84 2.40 0.61 2.20
C PHE A 84 3.15 -0.72 2.05
N LEU A 85 3.63 -1.04 0.85
CA LEU A 85 4.48 -2.22 0.64
C LEU A 85 5.83 -2.09 1.37
N PHE A 86 6.46 -0.91 1.31
CA PHE A 86 7.68 -0.65 2.07
C PHE A 86 7.43 -0.67 3.58
N ALA A 87 6.30 -0.14 4.05
CA ALA A 87 5.90 -0.21 5.46
C ALA A 87 5.69 -1.67 5.91
N HIS A 88 5.02 -2.50 5.08
CA HIS A 88 4.89 -3.94 5.34
C HIS A 88 6.26 -4.59 5.49
N GLY A 89 7.18 -4.37 4.55
CA GLY A 89 8.55 -4.89 4.62
C GLY A 89 9.27 -4.45 5.90
N ALA A 90 9.16 -3.19 6.30
CA ALA A 90 9.77 -2.67 7.51
C ALA A 90 9.22 -3.36 8.77
N PHE A 91 7.90 -3.44 8.93
CA PHE A 91 7.28 -4.05 10.10
C PHE A 91 7.50 -5.56 10.16
N THR A 92 7.50 -6.24 9.01
CA THR A 92 7.87 -7.65 8.92
C THR A 92 9.31 -7.86 9.38
N PHE A 93 10.25 -7.01 8.94
CA PHE A 93 11.65 -7.11 9.35
C PHE A 93 11.84 -6.86 10.85
N ILE A 94 11.15 -5.84 11.40
CA ILE A 94 11.17 -5.56 12.84
C ILE A 94 10.54 -6.72 13.63
N GLY A 95 9.44 -7.30 13.15
CA GLY A 95 8.81 -8.47 13.76
C GLY A 95 9.75 -9.67 13.80
N TYR A 96 10.47 -9.95 12.71
CA TYR A 96 11.49 -11.00 12.68
C TYR A 96 12.69 -10.69 13.59
N ALA A 97 13.06 -9.43 13.78
CA ALA A 97 14.08 -9.03 14.74
C ALA A 97 13.70 -9.32 16.21
N GLN A 98 12.41 -9.53 16.51
CA GLN A 98 11.98 -9.99 17.83
C GLN A 98 12.08 -11.50 18.00
N VAL A 99 12.15 -12.27 16.90
CA VAL A 99 12.24 -13.74 16.93
C VAL A 99 13.68 -14.23 16.78
N PHE A 100 14.44 -13.60 15.89
CA PHE A 100 15.81 -13.98 15.55
C PHE A 100 16.83 -13.01 16.14
N GLN A 101 18.05 -13.50 16.39
CA GLN A 101 19.17 -12.67 16.83
C GLN A 101 19.76 -11.87 15.66
N LEU A 102 19.16 -10.72 15.37
CA LEU A 102 19.64 -9.79 14.36
C LEU A 102 20.52 -8.69 14.99
N PRO A 103 21.63 -8.28 14.34
CA PRO A 103 22.41 -7.13 14.78
C PRO A 103 21.56 -5.86 14.78
N GLU A 104 21.57 -5.09 15.88
CA GLU A 104 20.72 -3.91 16.03
C GLU A 104 20.90 -2.89 14.90
N ASN A 105 22.15 -2.65 14.49
CA ASN A 105 22.47 -1.76 13.37
C ASN A 105 21.77 -2.18 12.08
N MET A 106 21.71 -3.49 11.80
CA MET A 106 21.06 -4.02 10.60
C MET A 106 19.55 -3.78 10.65
N VAL A 107 18.94 -4.00 11.82
CA VAL A 107 17.51 -3.71 12.04
C VAL A 107 17.22 -2.24 11.80
N TRP A 108 18.00 -1.34 12.41
CA TRP A 108 17.84 0.09 12.27
C TRP A 108 17.99 0.57 10.83
N TYR A 109 19.05 0.16 10.12
CA TYR A 109 19.29 0.64 8.76
C TYR A 109 18.28 0.10 7.75
N ILE A 110 17.95 -1.20 7.82
CA ILE A 110 17.01 -1.82 6.87
C ILE A 110 15.59 -1.32 7.15
N SER A 111 15.10 -1.46 8.39
CA SER A 111 13.73 -1.03 8.71
C SER A 111 13.57 0.48 8.63
N GLY A 112 14.56 1.26 9.08
CA GLY A 112 14.56 2.72 8.97
C GLY A 112 14.57 3.20 7.52
N GLY A 113 15.42 2.61 6.67
CA GLY A 113 15.44 2.92 5.23
C GLY A 113 14.10 2.60 4.55
N LEU A 114 13.50 1.45 4.88
CA LEU A 114 12.18 1.07 4.38
C LEU A 114 11.08 2.00 4.89
N LEU A 115 11.12 2.44 6.16
CA LEU A 115 10.15 3.41 6.70
C LEU A 115 10.29 4.80 6.07
N VAL A 116 11.51 5.25 5.79
CA VAL A 116 11.73 6.51 5.06
C VAL A 116 11.18 6.40 3.65
N ALA A 117 11.45 5.30 2.93
CA ALA A 117 10.86 5.05 1.63
C ALA A 117 9.32 5.02 1.71
N ALA A 118 8.77 4.31 2.70
CA ALA A 118 7.33 4.25 2.94
C ALA A 118 6.72 5.64 3.14
N TYR A 119 7.38 6.49 3.92
CA TYR A 119 6.95 7.87 4.15
C TYR A 119 7.00 8.70 2.87
N VAL A 120 8.10 8.67 2.11
CA VAL A 120 8.26 9.45 0.88
C VAL A 120 7.23 9.04 -0.17
N PHE A 121 7.11 7.74 -0.46
CA PHE A 121 6.16 7.23 -1.44
C PHE A 121 4.70 7.41 -0.99
N GLY A 122 4.43 7.19 0.29
CA GLY A 122 3.13 7.41 0.92
C GLY A 122 2.70 8.87 0.85
N ALA A 123 3.56 9.81 1.24
CA ALA A 123 3.28 11.24 1.19
C ALA A 123 3.10 11.75 -0.25
N TYR A 124 3.94 11.29 -1.18
CA TYR A 124 3.79 11.60 -2.60
C TYR A 124 2.47 11.04 -3.17
N GLY A 125 2.10 9.82 -2.80
CA GLY A 125 0.81 9.22 -3.15
C GLY A 125 -0.38 10.00 -2.59
N ALA A 126 -0.36 10.33 -1.31
CA ALA A 126 -1.42 11.07 -0.62
C ALA A 126 -1.62 12.48 -1.19
N THR A 127 -0.53 13.20 -1.49
CA THR A 127 -0.60 14.53 -2.11
C THR A 127 -1.19 14.47 -3.52
N ARG A 128 -0.81 13.47 -4.33
CA ARG A 128 -1.39 13.27 -5.66
C ARG A 128 -2.88 12.90 -5.59
N PHE A 129 -3.25 12.03 -4.65
CA PHE A 129 -4.64 11.65 -4.41
C PHE A 129 -5.48 12.85 -3.97
N SER A 130 -4.98 13.68 -3.05
CA SER A 130 -5.63 14.91 -2.61
C SER A 130 -5.87 15.88 -3.77
N ARG A 131 -4.87 16.10 -4.63
CA ARG A 131 -5.01 16.95 -5.84
C ARG A 131 -6.05 16.40 -6.81
N TYR A 132 -6.08 15.09 -7.03
CA TYR A 132 -7.08 14.46 -7.88
C TYR A 132 -8.49 14.64 -7.31
N ASN A 133 -8.67 14.45 -6.01
CA ASN A 133 -9.96 14.60 -5.36
C ASN A 133 -10.47 16.04 -5.40
N SER A 134 -9.58 17.03 -5.19
CA SER A 134 -9.90 18.45 -5.34
C SER A 134 -10.39 18.78 -6.76
N LYS A 135 -9.64 18.35 -7.79
CA LYS A 135 -10.03 18.58 -9.20
C LYS A 135 -11.33 17.90 -9.57
N THR A 136 -11.55 16.68 -9.07
CA THR A 136 -12.79 15.95 -9.35
C THR A 136 -13.98 16.62 -8.69
N ARG A 137 -13.86 17.11 -7.45
CA ARG A 137 -14.93 17.90 -6.80
C ARG A 137 -15.21 19.20 -7.53
N GLU A 138 -14.18 19.88 -8.01
CA GLU A 138 -14.31 21.11 -8.82
C GLU A 138 -15.02 20.82 -10.14
N MET A 139 -14.66 19.76 -10.86
CA MET A 139 -15.34 19.34 -12.10
C MET A 139 -16.78 18.90 -11.85
N MET A 140 -17.08 18.19 -10.76
CA MET A 140 -18.46 17.85 -10.39
C MET A 140 -19.29 19.10 -10.09
N ARG A 141 -18.70 20.08 -9.40
CA ARG A 141 -19.35 21.36 -9.12
C ARG A 141 -19.65 22.13 -10.41
N LEU A 142 -18.65 22.27 -11.29
CA LEU A 142 -18.83 22.90 -12.59
C LEU A 142 -19.89 22.18 -13.41
N SER A 143 -19.84 20.84 -13.47
CA SER A 143 -20.86 20.02 -14.16
C SER A 143 -22.27 20.19 -13.58
N SER A 144 -22.42 20.46 -12.28
CA SER A 144 -23.72 20.75 -11.67
C SER A 144 -24.20 22.17 -11.91
N GLU A 145 -23.28 23.09 -12.17
CA GLU A 145 -23.55 24.51 -12.40
C GLU A 145 -23.66 24.85 -13.90
N THR A 146 -23.27 23.95 -14.81
CA THR A 146 -23.32 24.15 -16.27
C THR A 146 -24.33 23.25 -16.96
N ASP A 147 -25.05 23.78 -17.93
CA ASP A 147 -25.97 23.05 -18.81
C ASP A 147 -25.23 22.08 -19.75
N GLU A 148 -25.66 20.82 -19.80
CA GLU A 148 -25.01 19.76 -20.58
C GLU A 148 -25.06 19.99 -22.10
N LEU A 149 -26.07 20.70 -22.60
CA LEU A 149 -26.27 20.93 -24.03
C LEU A 149 -25.42 22.07 -24.59
N THR A 150 -25.11 23.07 -23.76
CA THR A 150 -24.46 24.31 -24.19
C THR A 150 -23.10 24.56 -23.53
N GLY A 151 -22.80 23.89 -22.41
CA GLY A 151 -21.61 24.11 -21.61
C GLY A 151 -21.59 25.48 -20.90
N LEU A 152 -22.71 26.21 -20.93
CA LEU A 152 -22.88 27.51 -20.25
C LEU A 152 -23.42 27.32 -18.84
N PHE A 153 -23.20 28.29 -17.96
CA PHE A 153 -23.76 28.25 -16.60
C PHE A 153 -25.30 28.24 -16.64
N ASN A 154 -25.89 27.31 -15.89
CA ASN A 154 -27.33 27.18 -15.73
C ASN A 154 -27.88 28.22 -14.75
N ARG A 155 -29.16 28.58 -14.89
CA ARG A 155 -29.79 29.67 -14.11
C ARG A 155 -30.24 29.24 -12.71
#